data_AF-A0A2K2V4N1-F1
#
_entry.id   AF-A0A2K2V4N1-F1
#
_cell.length_a   1.000
_cell.length_b   1.000
_cell.length_c   1.000
_cell.angle_alpha   90.00
_cell.angle_beta   90.00
_cell.angle_gamma   90.00
#
_symmetry.space_group_name_H-M   'P 1'
#
loop_
_entity.id
_entity.type
_entity.pdbx_description
1 polymer ?
#
loop_
_entity_poly.entity_id
_entity_poly.type
_entity_poly.pdbx_seq_one_letter_code
_entity_poly.pdbx_strand_id
1 'polypeptide(L)'
;MPRSNFYPLPLRNLYKLMTSLRDPNPDEIMSILKVRSRRTAEQYAKTMSWILRKVEDAKSMDEFFEKVAEVLLKEYMLEKAFAFLMERGIPLTPSSLSLAVKKNGLKICDTEAKAIISWLKEGGFLKERKVPILALSLEERILEDIRERGSLTYSSLRKVYGDAAREALFSLWRKGLIEIPSFEKYRQVLENVDDIDRIPGGISGRIFSTWQDRISGEVYSELVIPLRERISARWNE
;
A
#
# COMPACT_ATOMS: atom_id res chain seq x y z
N MET A 1 12.84 3.81 -3.25
CA MET A 1 11.49 3.93 -3.83
C MET A 1 11.58 4.79 -5.08
N PRO A 2 10.94 4.42 -6.20
CA PRO A 2 10.85 5.31 -7.35
C PRO A 2 10.21 6.64 -6.91
N ARG A 3 10.76 7.76 -7.37
CA ARG A 3 10.19 9.08 -7.09
C ARG A 3 8.82 9.16 -7.77
N SER A 4 7.76 9.20 -6.97
CA SER A 4 6.37 9.39 -7.41
C SER A 4 6.22 10.64 -8.28
N ASN A 5 5.51 10.56 -9.40
CA ASN A 5 5.28 11.69 -10.31
C ASN A 5 4.20 12.64 -9.80
N PHE A 6 3.21 12.14 -9.09
CA PHE A 6 2.13 12.93 -8.50
C PHE A 6 1.65 12.32 -7.17
N TYR A 7 1.09 13.17 -6.32
CA TYR A 7 0.71 12.85 -4.96
C TYR A 7 -0.80 13.03 -4.74
N PRO A 8 -1.40 12.35 -3.75
CA PRO A 8 -2.81 12.52 -3.44
C PRO A 8 -3.13 13.97 -3.01
N LEU A 9 -3.95 14.65 -3.80
CA LEU A 9 -4.56 15.95 -3.52
C LEU A 9 -5.98 15.92 -4.08
N PRO A 10 -7.05 16.29 -3.33
CA PRO A 10 -8.41 16.22 -3.86
C PRO A 10 -8.57 16.96 -5.20
N LEU A 11 -9.32 16.38 -6.14
CA LEU A 11 -9.58 16.96 -7.46
C LEU A 11 -10.18 18.36 -7.37
N ARG A 12 -11.06 18.61 -6.40
CA ARG A 12 -11.60 19.97 -6.14
C ARG A 12 -10.49 20.98 -5.86
N ASN A 13 -9.48 20.57 -5.10
CA ASN A 13 -8.33 21.42 -4.78
C ASN A 13 -7.42 21.59 -6.00
N LEU A 14 -7.22 20.53 -6.80
CA LEU A 14 -6.48 20.63 -8.05
C LEU A 14 -7.15 21.59 -9.04
N TYR A 15 -8.47 21.50 -9.20
CA TYR A 15 -9.24 22.44 -10.02
C TYR A 15 -9.08 23.87 -9.53
N LYS A 16 -9.25 24.10 -8.21
CA LYS A 16 -9.04 25.41 -7.60
C LYS A 16 -7.64 25.97 -7.88
N LEU A 17 -6.60 25.13 -7.76
CA LEU A 17 -5.24 25.54 -8.06
C LEU A 17 -5.07 25.87 -9.54
N MET A 18 -5.58 25.04 -10.44
CA MET A 18 -5.53 25.25 -11.89
C MET A 18 -6.18 26.57 -12.32
N THR A 19 -7.32 26.94 -11.72
CA THR A 19 -8.01 28.19 -12.05
C THR A 19 -7.36 29.42 -11.42
N SER A 20 -6.57 29.24 -10.35
CA SER A 20 -5.96 30.34 -9.59
C SER A 20 -4.49 30.57 -9.93
N LEU A 21 -3.79 29.56 -10.45
CA LEU A 21 -2.35 29.56 -10.70
C LEU A 21 -2.06 29.14 -12.14
N ARG A 22 -1.27 29.96 -12.85
CA ARG A 22 -0.72 29.58 -14.15
C ARG A 22 0.55 28.74 -14.05
N ASP A 23 1.34 28.94 -12.99
CA ASP A 23 2.57 28.21 -12.74
C ASP A 23 2.59 27.61 -11.32
N PRO A 24 2.93 26.32 -11.12
CA PRO A 24 2.93 25.69 -9.81
C PRO A 24 4.03 26.22 -8.85
N ASN A 25 3.67 27.18 -8.00
CA ASN A 25 4.54 27.71 -6.94
C ASN A 25 4.17 27.16 -5.54
N PRO A 26 5.09 26.50 -4.81
CA PRO A 26 4.82 25.98 -3.46
C PRO A 26 4.31 27.04 -2.46
N ASP A 27 4.83 28.26 -2.49
CA ASP A 27 4.44 29.30 -1.52
C ASP A 27 2.99 29.78 -1.75
N GLU A 28 2.59 29.91 -3.02
CA GLU A 28 1.22 30.25 -3.40
C GLU A 28 0.25 29.09 -3.10
N ILE A 29 0.67 27.85 -3.33
CA ILE A 29 -0.11 26.66 -2.97
C ILE A 29 -0.34 26.61 -1.45
N MET A 30 0.68 26.92 -0.64
CA MET A 30 0.53 27.01 0.81
C MET A 30 -0.51 28.06 1.20
N SER A 31 -0.52 29.21 0.54
CA SER A 31 -1.51 30.27 0.77
C SER A 31 -2.93 29.83 0.37
N ILE A 32 -3.12 29.33 -0.85
CA ILE A 32 -4.44 29.00 -1.43
C ILE A 32 -5.11 27.81 -0.72
N LEU A 33 -4.32 26.80 -0.36
CA LEU A 33 -4.81 25.58 0.29
C LEU A 33 -4.59 25.58 1.81
N LYS A 34 -3.99 26.63 2.38
CA LYS A 34 -3.68 26.76 3.82
C LYS A 34 -2.84 25.59 4.36
N VAL A 35 -1.92 25.08 3.55
CA VAL A 35 -1.04 23.96 3.90
C VAL A 35 0.14 24.49 4.72
N ARG A 36 0.42 23.89 5.88
CA ARG A 36 1.51 24.33 6.77
C ARG A 36 2.89 23.77 6.40
N SER A 37 2.93 22.63 5.71
CA SER A 37 4.18 21.94 5.37
C SER A 37 4.67 22.32 3.97
N ARG A 38 5.86 22.92 3.88
CA ARG A 38 6.52 23.22 2.60
C ARG A 38 6.71 21.97 1.74
N ARG A 39 7.11 20.86 2.36
CA ARG A 39 7.26 19.56 1.68
C ARG A 39 5.96 19.10 1.04
N THR A 40 4.83 19.26 1.71
CA THR A 40 3.52 18.91 1.14
C THR A 40 3.15 19.83 -0.02
N ALA A 41 3.45 21.13 0.09
CA ALA A 41 3.23 22.06 -1.00
C ALA A 41 4.09 21.76 -2.24
N GLU A 42 5.35 21.35 -2.06
CA GLU A 42 6.22 20.86 -3.15
C GLU A 42 5.64 19.61 -3.84
N GLN A 43 5.07 18.68 -3.07
CA GLN A 43 4.37 17.51 -3.60
C GLN A 43 3.13 17.91 -4.43
N TYR A 44 2.37 18.90 -3.96
CA TYR A 44 1.22 19.43 -4.67
C TYR A 44 1.60 20.22 -5.91
N ALA A 45 2.69 21.00 -5.86
CA ALA A 45 3.25 21.66 -7.05
C ALA A 45 3.61 20.63 -8.12
N LYS A 46 4.29 19.54 -7.73
CA LYS A 46 4.61 18.44 -8.66
C LYS A 46 3.37 17.79 -9.27
N THR A 47 2.32 17.59 -8.46
CA THR A 47 1.03 17.07 -8.90
C THR A 47 0.37 18.02 -9.90
N MET A 48 0.40 19.33 -9.62
CA MET A 48 -0.15 20.35 -10.50
C MET A 48 0.62 20.42 -11.83
N SER A 49 1.95 20.37 -11.81
CA SER A 49 2.76 20.31 -13.05
C SER A 49 2.44 19.07 -13.87
N TRP A 50 2.16 17.93 -13.22
CA TRP A 50 1.75 16.72 -13.93
C TRP A 50 0.38 16.91 -14.60
N ILE A 51 -0.57 17.54 -13.92
CA ILE A 51 -1.92 17.85 -14.44
C ILE A 51 -1.84 18.83 -15.62
N LEU A 52 -1.19 19.98 -15.47
CA LEU A 52 -1.08 21.02 -16.52
C LEU A 52 -0.47 20.49 -17.83
N ARG A 53 0.41 19.49 -17.74
CA ARG A 53 1.06 18.91 -18.92
C ARG A 53 0.15 17.95 -19.70
N LYS A 54 -0.88 17.41 -19.07
CA LYS A 54 -1.64 16.25 -19.61
C LYS A 54 -3.12 16.52 -19.77
N VAL A 55 -3.68 17.40 -18.94
CA VAL A 55 -5.10 17.71 -18.90
C VAL A 55 -5.28 19.03 -19.60
N GLU A 56 -6.04 19.02 -20.70
CA GLU A 56 -6.41 20.23 -21.42
C GLU A 56 -7.29 21.15 -20.57
N ASP A 57 -7.30 22.43 -20.91
CA ASP A 57 -8.15 23.43 -20.25
C ASP A 57 -9.61 22.97 -20.20
N ALA A 58 -10.22 23.05 -19.01
CA ALA A 58 -11.58 22.65 -18.75
C ALA A 58 -12.45 23.87 -18.42
N LYS A 59 -13.66 23.93 -19.00
CA LYS A 59 -14.60 25.05 -18.81
C LYS A 59 -15.38 24.93 -17.51
N SER A 60 -15.46 23.73 -16.94
CA SER A 60 -16.15 23.43 -15.70
C SER A 60 -15.35 22.45 -14.82
N MET A 61 -15.76 22.32 -13.56
CA MET A 61 -15.15 21.36 -12.63
C MET A 61 -15.44 19.92 -13.04
N ASP A 62 -16.65 19.63 -13.53
CA ASP A 62 -17.04 18.29 -13.97
C ASP A 62 -16.25 17.89 -15.22
N GLU A 63 -16.13 18.80 -16.20
CA GLU A 63 -15.29 18.58 -17.39
C GLU A 63 -13.82 18.35 -17.00
N PHE A 64 -13.32 19.06 -15.98
CA PHE A 64 -11.97 18.80 -15.47
C PHE A 64 -11.84 17.39 -14.87
N PHE A 65 -12.83 16.93 -14.10
CA PHE A 65 -12.81 15.61 -13.49
C PHE A 65 -12.83 14.51 -14.56
N GLU A 66 -13.67 14.68 -15.59
CA GLU A 66 -13.76 13.77 -16.74
C GLU A 66 -12.42 13.70 -17.48
N LYS A 67 -11.83 14.84 -17.85
CA LYS A 67 -10.53 14.87 -18.55
C LYS A 67 -9.41 14.25 -17.73
N VAL A 68 -9.37 14.49 -16.42
CA VAL A 68 -8.40 13.81 -15.53
C VAL A 68 -8.61 12.30 -15.57
N ALA A 69 -9.85 11.83 -15.47
CA ALA A 69 -10.15 10.40 -15.51
C ALA A 69 -9.73 9.76 -16.84
N GLU A 70 -10.02 10.39 -17.97
CA GLU A 70 -9.63 9.92 -19.31
C GLU A 70 -8.10 9.76 -19.44
N VAL A 71 -7.34 10.78 -19.02
CA VAL A 71 -5.87 10.73 -19.00
C VAL A 71 -5.39 9.55 -18.16
N LEU A 72 -5.94 9.35 -16.97
CA LEU A 72 -5.55 8.26 -16.10
C LEU A 72 -5.88 6.88 -16.68
N LEU A 73 -7.09 6.71 -17.20
CA LEU A 73 -7.55 5.46 -17.84
C LEU A 73 -6.61 5.05 -18.97
N LYS A 74 -6.24 6.01 -19.82
CA LYS A 74 -5.35 5.80 -20.97
C LYS A 74 -3.90 5.55 -20.56
N GLU A 75 -3.31 6.42 -19.76
CA GLU A 75 -1.87 6.35 -19.43
C GLU A 75 -1.51 5.16 -18.56
N TYR A 76 -2.42 4.74 -17.68
CA TYR A 76 -2.19 3.63 -16.75
C TYR A 76 -2.88 2.34 -17.19
N MET A 77 -3.51 2.33 -18.36
CA MET A 77 -4.27 1.18 -18.89
C MET A 77 -5.22 0.59 -17.83
N LEU A 78 -5.95 1.47 -17.14
CA LEU A 78 -6.67 1.12 -15.92
C LEU A 78 -7.79 0.12 -16.19
N GLU A 79 -8.38 0.09 -17.37
CA GLU A 79 -9.37 -0.92 -17.77
C GLU A 79 -8.78 -2.33 -17.67
N LYS A 80 -7.58 -2.56 -18.23
CA LYS A 80 -6.88 -3.84 -18.13
C LYS A 80 -6.49 -4.17 -16.69
N ALA A 81 -6.02 -3.16 -15.95
CA ALA A 81 -5.66 -3.33 -14.55
C ALA A 81 -6.87 -3.72 -13.68
N PHE A 82 -8.02 -3.07 -13.86
CA PHE A 82 -9.24 -3.40 -13.14
C PHE A 82 -9.82 -4.75 -13.56
N ALA A 83 -9.79 -5.10 -14.84
CA ALA A 83 -10.19 -6.44 -15.31
C ALA A 83 -9.39 -7.54 -14.60
N PHE A 84 -8.06 -7.41 -14.54
CA PHE A 84 -7.19 -8.33 -13.82
C PHE A 84 -7.56 -8.47 -12.32
N LEU A 85 -7.82 -7.34 -11.65
CA LEU A 85 -8.21 -7.36 -10.23
C LEU A 85 -9.56 -8.06 -10.02
N MET A 86 -10.54 -7.76 -10.89
CA MET A 86 -11.88 -8.35 -10.81
C MET A 86 -11.87 -9.85 -11.08
N GLU A 87 -11.18 -10.30 -12.14
CA GLU A 87 -11.06 -11.71 -12.51
C GLU A 87 -10.46 -12.57 -11.39
N ARG A 88 -9.56 -11.99 -10.59
CA ARG A 88 -8.90 -12.67 -9.47
C ARG A 88 -9.52 -12.40 -8.10
N GLY A 89 -10.61 -11.63 -8.03
CA GLY A 89 -11.23 -11.25 -6.77
C GLY A 89 -10.30 -10.46 -5.84
N ILE A 90 -9.34 -9.73 -6.39
CA ILE A 90 -8.38 -8.93 -5.61
C ILE A 90 -9.02 -7.59 -5.24
N PRO A 91 -9.08 -7.20 -3.96
CA PRO A 91 -9.65 -5.92 -3.55
C PRO A 91 -8.82 -4.75 -4.08
N LEU A 92 -9.50 -3.64 -4.38
CA LEU A 92 -8.86 -2.44 -4.88
C LEU A 92 -8.18 -1.67 -3.73
N THR A 93 -6.85 -1.73 -3.72
CA THR A 93 -5.99 -1.02 -2.77
C THR A 93 -4.84 -0.37 -3.55
N PRO A 94 -4.11 0.60 -2.96
CA PRO A 94 -2.96 1.19 -3.63
C PRO A 94 -1.90 0.14 -4.04
N SER A 95 -1.68 -0.90 -3.23
CA SER A 95 -0.71 -1.95 -3.56
C SER A 95 -1.20 -2.88 -4.67
N SER A 96 -2.48 -3.27 -4.66
CA SER A 96 -3.04 -4.12 -5.72
C SER A 96 -3.15 -3.41 -7.06
N LEU A 97 -3.54 -2.13 -7.08
CA LEU A 97 -3.53 -1.32 -8.30
C LEU A 97 -2.11 -1.11 -8.84
N SER A 98 -1.16 -0.81 -7.95
CA SER A 98 0.27 -0.68 -8.28
C SER A 98 0.81 -1.95 -8.95
N LEU A 99 0.45 -3.13 -8.44
CA LEU A 99 0.80 -4.40 -9.08
C LEU A 99 0.13 -4.58 -10.45
N ALA A 100 -1.19 -4.39 -10.53
CA ALA A 100 -1.96 -4.62 -11.76
C ALA A 100 -1.46 -3.74 -12.92
N VAL A 101 -1.14 -2.48 -12.63
CA VAL A 101 -0.56 -1.55 -13.61
C VAL A 101 0.87 -1.96 -13.99
N LYS A 102 1.70 -2.43 -13.05
CA LYS A 102 3.04 -2.95 -13.35
C LYS A 102 3.03 -4.17 -14.26
N LYS A 103 2.02 -5.05 -14.15
CA LYS A 103 1.84 -6.18 -15.06
C LYS A 103 1.64 -5.74 -16.52
N ASN A 104 1.12 -4.53 -16.75
CA ASN A 104 1.02 -3.93 -18.08
C ASN A 104 2.34 -3.29 -18.56
N GLY A 105 3.46 -3.52 -17.85
CA GLY A 105 4.78 -2.96 -18.19
C GLY A 105 4.98 -1.51 -17.76
N LEU A 106 4.04 -0.92 -17.00
CA LEU A 106 4.07 0.48 -16.61
C LEU A 106 4.71 0.69 -15.24
N LYS A 107 5.42 1.82 -15.09
CA LYS A 107 6.02 2.20 -13.81
C LYS A 107 5.04 3.04 -12.99
N ILE A 108 4.69 2.53 -11.82
CA ILE A 108 3.86 3.21 -10.83
C ILE A 108 4.30 2.84 -9.42
N CYS A 109 4.10 3.73 -8.45
CA CYS A 109 4.24 3.44 -7.03
C CYS A 109 2.91 3.59 -6.28
N ASP A 110 2.86 3.06 -5.06
CA ASP A 110 1.62 3.02 -4.26
C ASP A 110 1.09 4.42 -3.94
N THR A 111 1.95 5.44 -3.89
CA THR A 111 1.53 6.85 -3.72
C THR A 111 0.72 7.35 -4.92
N GLU A 112 1.16 7.02 -6.14
CA GLU A 112 0.46 7.37 -7.37
C GLU A 112 -0.83 6.56 -7.48
N ALA A 113 -0.78 5.26 -7.22
CA ALA A 113 -1.96 4.41 -7.20
C ALA A 113 -3.01 4.91 -6.20
N LYS A 114 -2.59 5.38 -5.01
CA LYS A 114 -3.47 6.01 -4.03
C LYS A 114 -4.12 7.29 -4.56
N ALA A 115 -3.38 8.13 -5.28
CA ALA A 115 -3.91 9.34 -5.89
C ALA A 115 -4.94 9.00 -6.99
N ILE A 116 -4.64 8.04 -7.87
CA ILE A 116 -5.58 7.56 -8.90
C ILE A 116 -6.89 7.07 -8.27
N ILE A 117 -6.82 6.17 -7.28
CA ILE A 117 -8.01 5.66 -6.60
C ILE A 117 -8.81 6.82 -5.97
N SER A 118 -8.13 7.76 -5.33
CA SER A 118 -8.78 8.92 -4.71
C SER A 118 -9.51 9.78 -5.73
N TRP A 119 -8.88 10.07 -6.87
CA TRP A 119 -9.44 10.91 -7.92
C TRP A 119 -10.62 10.25 -8.62
N LEU A 120 -10.52 8.98 -8.98
CA LEU A 120 -11.63 8.26 -9.60
C LEU A 120 -12.83 8.13 -8.65
N LYS A 121 -12.60 7.98 -7.34
CA LYS A 121 -13.67 7.99 -6.33
C LYS A 121 -14.31 9.36 -6.19
N GLU A 122 -13.50 10.41 -6.10
CA GLU A 122 -13.99 11.79 -5.94
C GLU A 122 -14.80 12.25 -7.16
N GLY A 123 -14.38 11.88 -8.37
CA GLY A 123 -15.13 12.14 -9.60
C GLY A 123 -16.32 11.21 -9.85
N GLY A 124 -16.55 10.20 -9.00
CA GLY A 124 -17.67 9.27 -9.15
C GLY A 124 -17.51 8.21 -10.24
N PHE A 125 -16.34 8.11 -10.87
CA PHE A 125 -16.02 7.17 -11.94
C PHE A 125 -15.69 5.76 -11.44
N LEU A 126 -15.44 5.61 -10.14
CA LEU A 126 -15.13 4.33 -9.50
C LEU A 126 -16.13 4.01 -8.39
N LYS A 127 -16.82 2.89 -8.54
CA LYS A 127 -17.72 2.32 -7.52
C LYS A 127 -17.27 0.91 -7.17
N GLU A 128 -17.14 0.64 -5.89
CA GLU A 128 -16.74 -0.68 -5.38
C GLU A 128 -17.97 -1.42 -4.83
N ARG A 129 -18.21 -2.63 -5.34
CA ARG A 129 -19.19 -3.54 -4.77
C ARG A 129 -18.50 -4.41 -3.72
N LYS A 130 -18.98 -4.37 -2.47
CA LYS A 130 -18.49 -5.26 -1.41
C LYS A 130 -19.08 -6.65 -1.58
N VAL A 131 -18.23 -7.66 -1.56
CA VAL A 131 -18.60 -9.07 -1.57
C VAL A 131 -18.32 -9.65 -0.18
N PRO A 132 -19.27 -10.35 0.47
CA PRO A 132 -19.03 -10.95 1.76
C PRO A 132 -18.01 -12.10 1.64
N ILE A 133 -17.10 -12.18 2.62
CA ILE A 133 -16.10 -13.25 2.73
C ILE A 133 -16.29 -13.94 4.07
N LEU A 134 -16.35 -15.27 4.05
CA LEU A 134 -16.42 -16.09 5.25
C LEU A 134 -14.99 -16.50 5.66
N ALA A 135 -14.53 -16.01 6.81
CA ALA A 135 -13.23 -16.34 7.38
C ALA A 135 -13.44 -17.04 8.74
N LEU A 136 -13.13 -18.33 8.81
CA LEU A 136 -13.41 -19.17 9.97
C LEU A 136 -12.20 -19.27 10.90
N SER A 137 -11.00 -19.33 10.34
CA SER A 137 -9.76 -19.43 11.12
C SER A 137 -9.18 -18.05 11.50
N LEU A 138 -8.30 -18.01 12.49
CA LEU A 138 -7.52 -16.80 12.81
C LEU A 138 -6.65 -16.37 11.63
N GLU A 139 -6.04 -17.34 10.95
CA GLU A 139 -5.17 -17.10 9.79
C GLU A 139 -5.93 -16.44 8.63
N GLU A 140 -7.12 -16.94 8.31
CA GLU A 140 -7.99 -16.34 7.28
C GLU A 140 -8.43 -14.94 7.66
N ARG A 141 -8.85 -14.70 8.90
CA ARG A 141 -9.28 -13.37 9.36
C ARG A 141 -8.15 -12.34 9.25
N ILE A 142 -6.95 -12.71 9.68
CA ILE A 142 -5.76 -11.85 9.56
C ILE A 142 -5.43 -11.58 8.08
N LEU A 143 -5.48 -12.62 7.23
CA LEU A 143 -5.22 -12.46 5.80
C LEU A 143 -6.21 -11.51 5.14
N GLU A 144 -7.51 -11.66 5.41
CA GLU A 144 -8.55 -10.80 4.84
C GLU A 144 -8.43 -9.36 5.32
N ASP A 145 -8.09 -9.10 6.58
CA ASP A 145 -7.81 -7.75 7.08
C ASP A 145 -6.61 -7.10 6.36
N ILE A 146 -5.54 -7.87 6.14
CA ILE A 146 -4.36 -7.41 5.40
C ILE A 146 -4.74 -7.13 3.95
N ARG A 147 -5.56 -7.97 3.32
CA ARG A 147 -6.04 -7.79 1.94
C ARG A 147 -6.94 -6.56 1.81
N GLU A 148 -7.91 -6.39 2.70
CA GLU A 148 -8.82 -5.23 2.68
C GLU A 148 -8.06 -3.91 2.78
N ARG A 149 -7.02 -3.86 3.62
CA ARG A 149 -6.21 -2.66 3.85
C ARG A 149 -5.01 -2.54 2.90
N GLY A 150 -4.68 -3.61 2.18
CA GLY A 150 -3.46 -3.77 1.38
C GLY A 150 -2.18 -3.92 2.20
N SER A 151 -2.07 -3.19 3.33
CA SER A 151 -0.94 -3.27 4.25
C SER A 151 -1.29 -2.75 5.65
N LEU A 152 -0.78 -3.44 6.68
CA LEU A 152 -0.95 -3.11 8.10
C LEU A 152 0.38 -3.20 8.86
N THR A 153 0.47 -2.56 10.02
CA THR A 153 1.62 -2.78 10.91
C THR A 153 1.35 -3.95 11.86
N TYR A 154 2.41 -4.61 12.31
CA TYR A 154 2.27 -5.68 13.31
C TYR A 154 1.54 -5.19 14.58
N SER A 155 1.81 -3.96 15.03
CA SER A 155 1.09 -3.35 16.16
C SER A 155 -0.43 -3.27 15.96
N SER A 156 -0.91 -2.99 14.74
CA SER A 156 -2.34 -2.93 14.44
C SER A 156 -2.97 -4.31 14.51
N LEU A 157 -2.30 -5.32 13.97
CA LEU A 157 -2.78 -6.70 14.02
C LEU A 157 -2.75 -7.26 15.44
N ARG A 158 -1.65 -7.08 16.17
CA ARG A 158 -1.51 -7.52 17.57
C ARG A 158 -2.57 -6.90 18.47
N LYS A 159 -2.95 -5.64 18.24
CA LYS A 159 -4.02 -4.98 19.01
C LYS A 159 -5.39 -5.68 18.86
N VAL A 160 -5.67 -6.24 17.68
CA VAL A 160 -6.95 -6.90 17.37
C VAL A 160 -6.92 -8.39 17.69
N TYR A 161 -5.82 -9.06 17.37
CA TYR A 161 -5.69 -10.52 17.38
C TYR A 161 -4.82 -11.08 18.50
N GLY A 162 -4.20 -10.22 19.31
CA GLY A 162 -3.29 -10.62 20.38
C GLY A 162 -1.96 -11.18 19.87
N ASP A 163 -1.27 -11.91 20.75
CA ASP A 163 0.06 -12.47 20.46
C ASP A 163 0.01 -13.65 19.47
N ALA A 164 -1.14 -14.33 19.36
CA ALA A 164 -1.38 -15.39 18.39
C ALA A 164 -1.28 -14.91 16.92
N ALA A 165 -1.33 -13.60 16.68
CA ALA A 165 -1.10 -13.03 15.35
C ALA A 165 0.28 -13.41 14.79
N ARG A 166 1.30 -13.59 15.65
CA ARG A 166 2.67 -13.89 15.25
C ARG A 166 2.77 -15.20 14.47
N GLU A 167 2.18 -16.28 14.99
CA GLU A 167 2.18 -17.61 14.36
C GLU A 167 1.42 -17.61 13.03
N ALA A 168 0.23 -16.99 13.02
CA ALA A 168 -0.58 -16.85 11.82
C ALA A 168 0.16 -16.07 10.72
N LEU A 169 0.83 -14.97 11.08
CA LEU A 169 1.64 -14.17 10.15
C LEU A 169 2.83 -14.95 9.60
N PHE A 170 3.52 -15.71 10.44
CA PHE A 170 4.62 -16.57 9.98
C PHE A 170 4.12 -17.63 8.99
N SER A 171 3.00 -18.30 9.29
CA SER A 171 2.36 -19.27 8.40
C SER A 171 1.96 -18.65 7.06
N LEU A 172 1.29 -17.49 7.07
CA LEU A 172 0.88 -16.77 5.86
C LEU A 172 2.07 -16.33 5.01
N TRP A 173 3.16 -15.88 5.65
CA TRP A 173 4.40 -15.49 4.98
C TRP A 173 5.07 -16.68 4.31
N ARG A 174 5.14 -17.83 5.01
CA ARG A 174 5.69 -19.09 4.48
C ARG A 174 4.88 -19.60 3.28
N LYS A 175 3.55 -19.43 3.31
CA LYS A 175 2.64 -19.71 2.18
C LYS A 175 2.78 -18.71 1.02
N GLY A 176 3.58 -17.66 1.17
CA GLY A 176 3.79 -16.62 0.16
C GLY A 176 2.62 -15.65 -0.01
N LEU A 177 1.63 -15.67 0.90
CA LEU A 177 0.39 -14.87 0.81
C LEU A 177 0.57 -13.44 1.31
N ILE A 178 1.59 -13.20 2.12
CA ILE A 178 1.96 -11.87 2.63
C ILE A 178 3.47 -11.64 2.53
N GLU A 179 3.86 -10.38 2.53
CA GLU A 179 5.24 -9.94 2.60
C GLU A 179 5.53 -9.31 3.95
N ILE A 180 6.62 -9.75 4.58
CA ILE A 180 7.17 -9.18 5.81
C ILE A 180 8.65 -8.84 5.53
N PRO A 181 8.99 -7.57 5.25
CA PRO A 181 10.32 -7.20 4.77
C PRO A 181 11.48 -7.62 5.68
N SER A 182 11.24 -7.67 6.99
CA SER A 182 12.24 -8.20 7.92
C SER A 182 12.49 -9.70 7.76
N PHE A 183 11.49 -10.50 7.42
CA PHE A 183 11.62 -11.95 7.24
C PHE A 183 12.35 -12.30 5.95
N GLU A 184 12.15 -11.52 4.88
CA GLU A 184 12.81 -11.76 3.58
C GLU A 184 14.33 -11.82 3.69
N LYS A 185 14.93 -11.04 4.60
CA LYS A 185 16.38 -11.05 4.86
C LYS A 185 16.90 -12.36 5.46
N TYR A 186 16.01 -13.13 6.09
CA TYR A 186 16.31 -14.37 6.79
C TYR A 186 15.56 -15.56 6.20
N ARG A 187 15.05 -15.43 4.96
CA ARG A 187 14.20 -16.44 4.31
C ARG A 187 14.84 -17.84 4.33
N GLN A 188 16.12 -17.94 4.00
CA GLN A 188 16.86 -19.23 4.00
C GLN A 188 16.87 -19.93 5.36
N VAL A 189 16.85 -19.17 6.44
CA VAL A 189 16.79 -19.69 7.81
C VAL A 189 15.35 -20.05 8.16
N LEU A 190 14.43 -19.10 7.93
CA LEU A 190 13.04 -19.17 8.39
C LEU A 190 12.18 -20.18 7.62
N GLU A 191 12.50 -20.52 6.37
CA GLU A 191 11.72 -21.48 5.58
C GLU A 191 11.72 -22.90 6.18
N ASN A 192 12.79 -23.25 6.90
CA ASN A 192 12.98 -24.57 7.51
C ASN A 192 12.64 -24.59 9.01
N VAL A 193 12.08 -23.49 9.54
CA VAL A 193 11.68 -23.39 10.95
C VAL A 193 10.27 -23.95 11.14
N ASP A 194 10.15 -25.00 11.94
CA ASP A 194 8.88 -25.58 12.36
C ASP A 194 8.31 -24.89 13.62
N ASP A 195 9.19 -24.60 14.59
CA ASP A 195 8.85 -23.92 15.84
C ASP A 195 9.53 -22.54 15.90
N ILE A 196 8.72 -21.48 15.78
CA ILE A 196 9.19 -20.10 15.79
C ILE A 196 9.66 -19.62 17.17
N ASP A 197 9.37 -20.36 18.24
CA ASP A 197 9.82 -20.05 19.60
C ASP A 197 11.12 -20.77 19.97
N ARG A 198 11.49 -21.81 19.20
CA ARG A 198 12.66 -22.67 19.45
C ARG A 198 13.55 -22.83 18.22
N ILE A 199 13.98 -21.70 17.66
CA ILE A 199 14.94 -21.68 16.56
C ILE A 199 16.34 -21.94 17.14
N PRO A 200 17.20 -22.76 16.48
CA PRO A 200 18.58 -22.96 16.93
C PRO A 200 19.33 -21.63 17.17
N GLY A 201 20.07 -21.54 18.27
CA GLY A 201 20.83 -20.35 18.64
C GLY A 201 21.93 -19.95 17.65
N GLY A 202 22.54 -18.78 17.88
CA GLY A 202 23.63 -18.26 17.04
C GLY A 202 23.17 -17.40 15.86
N ILE A 203 21.86 -17.17 15.73
CA ILE A 203 21.29 -16.31 14.70
C ILE A 203 21.11 -14.91 15.29
N SER A 204 21.78 -13.93 14.69
CA SER A 204 21.70 -12.53 15.12
C SER A 204 20.76 -11.72 14.20
N GLY A 205 19.96 -10.85 14.81
CA GLY A 205 19.07 -9.98 14.05
C GLY A 205 18.02 -9.31 14.91
N ARG A 206 17.46 -8.21 14.39
CA ARG A 206 16.39 -7.46 15.05
C ARG A 206 15.07 -8.23 15.23
N ILE A 207 14.97 -9.42 14.62
CA ILE A 207 13.79 -10.28 14.65
C ILE A 207 14.03 -11.56 15.46
N PHE A 208 15.16 -11.69 16.14
CA PHE A 208 15.47 -12.84 16.98
C PHE A 208 15.72 -12.36 18.42
N SER A 209 15.11 -13.05 19.37
CA SER A 209 15.37 -12.87 20.80
C SER A 209 15.94 -14.17 21.33
N THR A 210 17.19 -14.16 21.77
CA THR A 210 17.92 -15.36 22.19
C THR A 210 17.74 -15.59 23.69
N TRP A 211 17.48 -16.83 24.07
CA TRP A 211 17.33 -17.27 25.46
C TRP A 211 17.98 -18.64 25.66
N GLN A 212 18.29 -18.98 26.91
CA GLN A 212 18.86 -20.28 27.27
C GLN A 212 17.81 -21.11 28.01
N ASP A 213 17.58 -22.34 27.56
CA ASP A 213 16.74 -23.27 28.29
C ASP A 213 17.42 -23.63 29.61
N ARG A 214 16.67 -23.46 30.71
CA ARG A 214 17.17 -23.73 32.06
C ARG A 214 17.33 -25.21 32.33
N ILE A 215 16.63 -26.07 31.59
CA ILE A 215 16.66 -27.52 31.78
C ILE A 215 17.78 -28.14 30.95
N SER A 216 17.77 -27.95 29.63
CA SER A 216 18.80 -28.54 28.75
C SER A 216 20.11 -27.76 28.72
N GLY A 217 20.11 -26.48 29.11
CA GLY A 217 21.25 -25.57 28.96
C GLY A 217 21.46 -25.09 27.52
N GLU A 218 20.63 -25.54 26.57
CA GLU A 218 20.74 -25.19 25.16
C GLU A 218 20.27 -23.76 24.90
N VAL A 219 20.85 -23.14 23.87
CA VAL A 219 20.52 -21.78 23.47
C VAL A 219 19.56 -21.81 22.29
N TYR A 220 18.40 -21.18 22.48
CA TYR A 220 17.36 -21.03 21.48
C TYR A 220 17.15 -19.56 21.15
N SER A 221 16.53 -19.31 20.00
CA SER A 221 16.04 -17.99 19.63
C SER A 221 14.56 -18.08 19.28
N GLU A 222 13.79 -17.09 19.73
CA GLU A 222 12.40 -16.91 19.31
C GLU A 222 12.30 -15.83 18.24
N LEU A 223 11.33 -15.98 17.34
CA LEU A 223 10.99 -15.01 16.32
C LEU A 223 10.22 -13.83 16.95
N VAL A 224 10.68 -12.62 16.68
CA VAL A 224 10.07 -11.37 17.11
C VAL A 224 9.74 -10.52 15.90
N ILE A 225 8.48 -10.08 15.79
CA ILE A 225 8.06 -9.14 14.75
C ILE A 225 8.12 -7.72 15.34
N PRO A 226 8.92 -6.79 14.78
CA PRO A 226 8.95 -5.42 15.26
C PRO A 226 7.57 -4.77 15.16
N LEU A 227 7.16 -3.99 16.18
CA LEU A 227 5.81 -3.40 16.24
C LEU A 227 5.47 -2.52 15.02
N ARG A 228 6.48 -1.83 14.46
CA ARG A 228 6.33 -0.96 13.28
C ARG A 228 6.60 -1.70 11.96
N GLU A 229 6.86 -3.00 12.00
CA GLU A 229 7.06 -3.80 10.79
C GLU A 229 5.79 -3.75 9.94
N ARG A 230 5.98 -3.51 8.65
CA ARG A 230 4.89 -3.35 7.70
C ARG A 230 4.65 -4.68 7.01
N ILE A 231 3.44 -5.19 7.15
CA ILE A 231 2.98 -6.45 6.57
C ILE A 231 2.07 -6.08 5.40
N SER A 232 2.33 -6.64 4.23
CA SER A 232 1.58 -6.33 3.02
C SER A 232 1.00 -7.58 2.39
N ALA A 233 -0.20 -7.48 1.81
CA ALA A 233 -0.75 -8.57 1.02
C ALA A 233 0.15 -8.83 -0.19
N ARG A 234 0.46 -10.10 -0.45
CA ARG A 234 0.97 -10.52 -1.76
C ARG A 234 -0.21 -10.95 -2.60
N TRP A 235 -0.30 -10.36 -3.78
CA TRP A 235 -1.30 -10.72 -4.76
C TRP A 235 -0.60 -11.65 -5.75
N ASN A 236 -0.90 -12.96 -5.64
CA ASN A 236 -0.23 -13.98 -6.45
C ASN A 236 -0.23 -13.61 -7.94
N GLU A 237 0.91 -13.83 -8.59
CA GLU A 237 1.09 -13.63 -10.03
C GLU A 237 0.25 -14.58 -10.89
#